data_AF-A0A1I4ACN9-F1
#
_entry.id   AF-A0A1I4ACN9-F1
#
_cell.length_a   1.000
_cell.length_b   1.000
_cell.length_c   1.000
_cell.angle_alpha   90.00
_cell.angle_beta   90.00
_cell.angle_gamma   90.00
#
_symmetry.space_group_name_H-M   'P 1'
#
loop_
_entity.id
_entity.type
_entity.pdbx_description
1 polymer ?
#
loop_
_entity_poly.entity_id
_entity_poly.type
_entity_poly.pdbx_seq_one_letter_code
_entity_poly.pdbx_strand_id
1 'polypeptide(L)'
;MTDTNLSKKYQDFLSTEQFADTEAKHFILDVQEVYLSDNRPWVIGYSGGKDSTAVLILIYLALLDLPKAKRHKQVFVVASDTLVETPVVVDHITKSLDAIQLGAIRDELPITTHKVIPDTKQTFWVNLLGKGYPAPTRQFRWCTERLKIDPVSDFIKDKVSKYDEVIVILGSRSQESQSRAQVIARHKITGTRLARHTTLTNAFIYTPIDTWSVEDVWKIIKDLDEYDAPWGASNYGLWLLYLGSSQGECPMVIDESTPSCGNSRFGCWTCTVVTKDRAMESLIESGDDWMEPLLKFRNMLAETGVVENKNTFRNHKRRTGRVSYKWATKGQDITDERGHIPGPYWLSYRKKWLKELLEIEKTLNEKGHSIELITKPELHAIRKEWLTDPNEPDWEDSLPQLYRSVYNADLDWVYDDNVNFDKHDAEILKELGEEHGVDAEMIMKLIEVENSMAGLSQRRGIFNKLESVLKQDWGSYEEILDKHSKYQSKKDFDIHADRIKKLDDAVSQLEKLDREFN
;
A
#
# COMPACT_ATOMS: atom_id res chain seq x y z
N MET A 1 -38.60 -33.62 1.76
CA MET A 1 -38.77 -32.16 1.73
C MET A 1 -37.98 -31.62 2.90
N THR A 2 -36.77 -31.14 2.65
CA THR A 2 -35.95 -30.49 3.67
C THR A 2 -36.61 -29.15 4.01
N ASP A 3 -37.03 -28.97 5.26
CA ASP A 3 -37.48 -27.67 5.78
C ASP A 3 -36.32 -26.68 5.60
N THR A 4 -36.48 -25.79 4.61
CA THR A 4 -35.57 -24.68 4.35
C THR A 4 -35.87 -23.58 5.35
N ASN A 5 -34.81 -22.98 5.89
CA ASN A 5 -34.93 -21.89 6.86
C ASN A 5 -35.00 -20.51 6.17
N LEU A 6 -34.95 -20.49 4.84
CA LEU A 6 -35.02 -19.26 4.05
C LEU A 6 -36.46 -18.74 3.96
N SER A 7 -36.60 -17.43 3.83
CA SER A 7 -37.89 -16.82 3.49
C SER A 7 -38.36 -17.32 2.12
N LYS A 8 -39.69 -17.31 1.90
CA LYS A 8 -40.27 -17.73 0.61
C LYS A 8 -39.65 -16.97 -0.57
N LYS A 9 -39.36 -15.68 -0.39
CA LYS A 9 -38.70 -14.84 -1.38
C LYS A 9 -37.35 -15.38 -1.84
N TYR A 10 -36.47 -15.75 -0.90
CA TYR A 10 -35.16 -16.28 -1.25
C TYR A 10 -35.27 -17.68 -1.85
N GLN A 11 -36.24 -18.49 -1.43
CA GLN A 11 -36.51 -19.78 -2.06
C GLN A 11 -36.93 -19.62 -3.53
N ASP A 12 -37.84 -18.68 -3.80
CA ASP A 12 -38.31 -18.39 -5.15
C ASP A 12 -37.12 -17.96 -6.03
N PHE A 13 -36.31 -16.98 -5.58
CA PHE A 13 -35.09 -16.54 -6.28
C PHE A 13 -34.11 -17.68 -6.57
N LEU A 14 -33.78 -18.50 -5.55
CA LEU A 14 -32.83 -19.60 -5.72
C LEU A 14 -33.34 -20.72 -6.65
N SER A 15 -34.65 -20.79 -6.87
CA SER A 15 -35.29 -21.77 -7.76
C SER A 15 -35.45 -21.27 -9.21
N THR A 16 -35.51 -19.96 -9.42
CA THR A 16 -35.68 -19.36 -10.75
C THR A 16 -34.36 -18.99 -11.40
N GLU A 17 -33.38 -18.57 -10.61
CA GLU A 17 -32.17 -17.99 -11.15
C GLU A 17 -31.04 -18.99 -11.40
N GLN A 18 -30.29 -18.70 -12.46
CA GLN A 18 -29.05 -19.39 -12.82
C GLN A 18 -27.89 -18.39 -12.82
N PHE A 19 -26.71 -18.89 -12.45
CA PHE A 19 -25.41 -18.20 -12.47
C PHE A 19 -24.39 -19.13 -13.13
N ALA A 20 -23.58 -18.61 -14.07
CA ALA A 20 -22.63 -19.43 -14.83
C ALA A 20 -23.26 -20.76 -15.35
N ASP A 21 -24.41 -20.64 -16.00
CA ASP A 21 -25.21 -21.75 -16.57
C ASP A 21 -25.61 -22.85 -15.57
N THR A 22 -25.61 -22.53 -14.27
CA THR A 22 -25.92 -23.48 -13.19
C THR A 22 -26.95 -22.89 -12.23
N GLU A 23 -27.86 -23.71 -11.72
CA GLU A 23 -28.89 -23.27 -10.75
C GLU A 23 -28.26 -22.60 -9.52
N ALA A 24 -28.82 -21.48 -9.07
CA ALA A 24 -28.35 -20.76 -7.88
C ALA A 24 -28.23 -21.64 -6.64
N LYS A 25 -29.16 -22.58 -6.48
CA LYS A 25 -29.16 -23.58 -5.42
C LYS A 25 -27.89 -24.45 -5.39
N HIS A 26 -27.26 -24.71 -6.54
CA HIS A 26 -26.01 -25.47 -6.58
C HIS A 26 -24.89 -24.74 -5.83
N PHE A 27 -24.75 -23.43 -6.01
CA PHE A 27 -23.73 -22.63 -5.31
C PHE A 27 -23.99 -22.56 -3.81
N ILE A 28 -25.26 -22.49 -3.39
CA ILE A 28 -25.63 -22.58 -1.97
C ILE A 28 -25.19 -23.91 -1.36
N LEU A 29 -25.49 -25.03 -2.04
CA LEU A 29 -25.09 -26.37 -1.59
C LEU A 29 -23.57 -26.54 -1.58
N ASP A 30 -22.85 -26.02 -2.58
CA ASP A 30 -21.39 -26.05 -2.63
C ASP A 30 -20.78 -25.34 -1.43
N VAL A 31 -21.27 -24.14 -1.10
CA VAL A 31 -20.82 -23.39 0.09
C VAL A 31 -21.12 -24.17 1.37
N GLN A 32 -22.30 -24.77 1.49
CA GLN A 32 -22.67 -25.60 2.65
C GLN A 32 -21.77 -26.84 2.79
N GLU A 33 -21.46 -27.52 1.69
CA GLU A 33 -20.57 -28.69 1.68
C GLU A 33 -19.18 -28.32 2.20
N VAL A 34 -18.59 -27.23 1.68
CA VAL A 34 -17.28 -26.74 2.14
C VAL A 34 -17.36 -26.29 3.61
N TYR A 35 -18.44 -25.62 4.01
CA TYR A 35 -18.65 -25.16 5.39
C TYR A 35 -18.74 -26.33 6.38
N LEU A 36 -19.37 -27.45 6.01
CA LEU A 36 -19.54 -28.61 6.87
C LEU A 36 -18.38 -29.62 6.80
N SER A 37 -17.48 -29.48 5.82
CA SER A 37 -16.38 -30.44 5.59
C SER A 37 -15.33 -30.50 6.72
N ASP A 38 -15.20 -29.43 7.50
CA ASP A 38 -14.22 -29.29 8.59
C ASP A 38 -14.65 -28.23 9.62
N ASN A 39 -13.81 -27.95 10.61
CA ASN A 39 -14.03 -26.95 11.66
C ASN A 39 -13.18 -25.68 11.52
N ARG A 40 -12.43 -25.51 10.43
CA ARG A 40 -11.52 -24.38 10.24
C ARG A 40 -12.32 -23.10 10.09
N PRO A 41 -12.02 -22.03 10.84
CA PRO A 41 -12.75 -20.78 10.70
C PRO A 41 -12.54 -20.19 9.30
N TRP A 42 -13.56 -19.45 8.85
CA TRP A 42 -13.54 -18.76 7.58
C TRP A 42 -13.15 -17.30 7.77
N VAL A 43 -12.30 -16.77 6.88
CA VAL A 43 -11.93 -15.36 6.82
C VAL A 43 -12.33 -14.83 5.45
N ILE A 44 -13.41 -14.05 5.39
CA ILE A 44 -13.91 -13.44 4.16
C ILE A 44 -13.23 -12.08 4.00
N GLY A 45 -12.47 -11.90 2.91
CA GLY A 45 -11.94 -10.60 2.54
C GLY A 45 -13.04 -9.72 1.95
N TYR A 46 -13.46 -8.68 2.69
CA TYR A 46 -14.52 -7.77 2.31
C TYR A 46 -13.97 -6.38 1.97
N SER A 47 -14.20 -5.91 0.75
CA SER A 47 -13.71 -4.60 0.29
C SER A 47 -14.82 -3.56 0.09
N GLY A 48 -16.08 -3.90 0.41
CA GLY A 48 -17.24 -3.08 0.06
C GLY A 48 -17.49 -2.97 -1.46
N GLY A 49 -16.84 -3.82 -2.27
CA GLY A 49 -17.02 -3.86 -3.72
C GLY A 49 -18.03 -4.93 -4.14
N LYS A 50 -18.46 -4.89 -5.41
CA LYS A 50 -19.46 -5.83 -5.95
C LYS A 50 -19.10 -7.31 -5.72
N ASP A 51 -17.86 -7.72 -6.02
CA ASP A 51 -17.47 -9.14 -5.97
C ASP A 51 -17.44 -9.66 -4.52
N SER A 52 -16.92 -8.86 -3.57
CA SER A 52 -16.94 -9.22 -2.15
C SER A 52 -18.34 -9.22 -1.54
N THR A 53 -19.21 -8.32 -2.01
CA THR A 53 -20.61 -8.27 -1.57
C THR A 53 -21.38 -9.50 -2.07
N ALA A 54 -21.22 -9.89 -3.34
CA ALA A 54 -21.83 -11.10 -3.88
C ALA A 54 -21.40 -12.38 -3.15
N VAL A 55 -20.10 -12.52 -2.85
CA VAL A 55 -19.58 -13.64 -2.04
C VAL A 55 -20.24 -13.66 -0.66
N LEU A 56 -20.35 -12.51 0.00
CA LEU A 56 -20.95 -12.45 1.32
C LEU A 56 -22.44 -12.77 1.29
N ILE A 57 -23.19 -12.27 0.29
CA ILE A 57 -24.60 -12.63 0.08
C ILE A 57 -24.75 -14.15 -0.06
N LEU A 58 -23.94 -14.77 -0.93
CA LEU A 58 -23.99 -16.20 -1.18
C LEU A 58 -23.72 -17.01 0.10
N ILE A 59 -22.69 -16.63 0.86
CA ILE A 59 -22.35 -17.31 2.12
C ILE A 59 -23.43 -17.09 3.16
N TYR A 60 -23.95 -15.86 3.29
CA TYR A 60 -24.99 -15.54 4.25
C TYR A 60 -26.25 -16.38 4.00
N LEU A 61 -26.72 -16.44 2.75
CA LEU A 61 -27.85 -17.28 2.37
C LEU A 61 -27.59 -18.77 2.63
N ALA A 62 -26.39 -19.25 2.32
CA ALA A 62 -26.03 -20.65 2.55
C ALA A 62 -26.06 -21.03 4.04
N LEU A 63 -25.56 -20.15 4.92
CA LEU A 63 -25.60 -20.37 6.36
C LEU A 63 -27.00 -20.17 6.96
N LEU A 64 -27.77 -19.24 6.41
CA LEU A 64 -29.15 -19.00 6.82
C LEU A 64 -30.04 -20.21 6.52
N ASP A 65 -29.82 -20.89 5.40
CA ASP A 65 -30.57 -22.10 5.04
C ASP A 65 -30.20 -23.33 5.90
N LEU A 66 -28.97 -23.39 6.44
CA LEU A 66 -28.56 -24.47 7.33
C LEU A 66 -29.36 -24.49 8.64
N PRO A 67 -29.67 -25.67 9.21
CA PRO A 67 -30.23 -25.77 10.55
C PRO A 67 -29.30 -25.12 11.60
N LYS A 68 -29.86 -24.40 12.58
CA LYS A 68 -29.10 -23.70 13.64
C LYS A 68 -28.03 -24.59 14.30
N ALA A 69 -28.33 -25.86 14.55
CA ALA A 69 -27.40 -26.82 15.16
C ALA A 69 -26.12 -27.08 14.35
N LYS A 70 -26.11 -26.80 13.04
CA LYS A 70 -24.95 -26.97 12.16
C LYS A 70 -24.13 -25.68 11.97
N ARG A 71 -24.57 -24.55 12.51
CA ARG A 71 -23.95 -23.22 12.34
C ARG A 71 -22.87 -22.94 13.39
N HIS A 72 -21.92 -23.85 13.56
CA HIS A 72 -20.93 -23.79 14.65
C HIS A 72 -19.58 -23.17 14.26
N LYS A 73 -19.26 -23.08 12.96
CA LYS A 73 -17.95 -22.64 12.48
C LYS A 73 -17.92 -21.13 12.38
N GLN A 74 -16.90 -20.53 12.99
CA GLN A 74 -16.69 -19.08 13.02
C GLN A 74 -16.39 -18.53 11.62
N VAL A 75 -17.02 -17.40 11.29
CA VAL A 75 -16.84 -16.67 10.04
C VAL A 75 -16.45 -15.23 10.38
N PHE A 76 -15.23 -14.85 10.01
CA PHE A 76 -14.70 -13.51 10.19
C PHE A 76 -14.79 -12.75 8.88
N VAL A 77 -15.59 -11.69 8.83
CA VAL A 77 -15.62 -10.75 7.70
C VAL A 77 -14.62 -9.64 7.99
N VAL A 78 -13.58 -9.53 7.18
CA VAL A 78 -12.46 -8.62 7.41
C VAL A 78 -12.39 -7.59 6.30
N ALA A 79 -12.40 -6.30 6.67
CA ALA A 79 -12.16 -5.21 5.74
C ALA A 79 -10.92 -4.42 6.13
N SER A 80 -10.08 -4.10 5.14
CA SER A 80 -8.89 -3.27 5.33
C SER A 80 -9.25 -1.81 5.08
N ASP A 81 -9.13 -0.99 6.11
CA ASP A 81 -9.21 0.46 6.03
C ASP A 81 -7.80 1.01 5.84
N THR A 82 -7.54 1.61 4.68
CA THR A 82 -6.20 2.11 4.35
C THR A 82 -5.88 3.47 4.98
N LEU A 83 -6.84 4.08 5.69
CA LEU A 83 -6.78 5.44 6.24
C LEU A 83 -6.67 6.55 5.18
N VAL A 84 -6.70 6.20 3.90
CA VAL A 84 -6.67 7.12 2.76
C VAL A 84 -7.70 6.77 1.69
N GLU A 85 -8.68 5.92 2.02
CA GLU A 85 -9.86 5.72 1.17
C GLU A 85 -10.66 7.02 1.06
N THR A 86 -11.36 7.23 -0.05
CA THR A 86 -12.27 8.39 -0.18
C THR A 86 -13.30 8.38 0.96
N PRO A 87 -13.60 9.51 1.63
CA PRO A 87 -14.47 9.52 2.82
C PRO A 87 -15.84 8.84 2.62
N VAL A 88 -16.46 9.03 1.45
CA VAL A 88 -17.72 8.36 1.07
C VAL A 88 -17.60 6.82 1.10
N VAL A 89 -16.43 6.28 0.73
CA VAL A 89 -16.14 4.85 0.72
C VAL A 89 -15.91 4.33 2.14
N VAL A 90 -15.23 5.10 3.00
CA VAL A 90 -15.02 4.75 4.43
C VAL A 90 -16.37 4.60 5.13
N ASP A 91 -17.27 5.55 4.91
CA ASP A 91 -18.64 5.51 5.45
C ASP A 91 -19.41 4.30 4.93
N HIS A 92 -19.32 4.02 3.63
CA HIS A 92 -19.98 2.86 3.02
C HIS A 92 -19.49 1.54 3.63
N ILE A 93 -18.17 1.36 3.75
CA ILE A 93 -17.59 0.14 4.33
C ILE A 93 -18.01 0.00 5.79
N THR A 94 -17.92 1.08 6.57
CA THR A 94 -18.26 1.05 8.00
C THR A 94 -19.74 0.69 8.20
N LYS A 95 -20.66 1.38 7.51
CA LYS A 95 -22.10 1.10 7.58
C LYS A 95 -22.42 -0.33 7.12
N SER A 96 -21.76 -0.82 6.07
CA SER A 96 -21.93 -2.20 5.61
C SER A 96 -21.50 -3.21 6.68
N LEU A 97 -20.32 -3.05 7.28
CA LEU A 97 -19.84 -3.94 8.34
C LEU A 97 -20.76 -3.94 9.56
N ASP A 98 -21.27 -2.79 9.96
CA ASP A 98 -22.20 -2.68 11.07
C ASP A 98 -23.53 -3.39 10.75
N ALA A 99 -24.07 -3.18 9.55
CA ALA A 99 -25.29 -3.86 9.12
C ALA A 99 -25.12 -5.38 9.01
N ILE A 100 -23.98 -5.86 8.50
CA ILE A 100 -23.64 -7.28 8.44
C ILE A 100 -23.58 -7.87 9.86
N GLN A 101 -22.93 -7.16 10.79
CA GLN A 101 -22.81 -7.61 12.19
C GLN A 101 -24.18 -7.69 12.87
N LEU A 102 -25.03 -6.68 12.68
CA LEU A 102 -26.38 -6.65 13.23
C LEU A 102 -27.28 -7.73 12.63
N GLY A 103 -27.22 -7.92 11.30
CA GLY A 103 -27.94 -9.00 10.61
C GLY A 103 -27.50 -10.39 11.09
N ALA A 104 -26.19 -10.61 11.23
CA ALA A 104 -25.66 -11.86 11.74
C ALA A 104 -26.15 -12.17 13.17
N ILE A 105 -26.23 -11.16 14.05
CA ILE A 105 -26.78 -11.30 15.39
C ILE A 105 -28.27 -11.63 15.33
N ARG A 106 -29.04 -10.89 14.51
CA ARG A 106 -30.49 -11.12 14.30
C ARG A 106 -30.80 -12.54 13.86
N ASP A 107 -29.99 -13.08 12.95
CA ASP A 107 -30.22 -14.38 12.31
C ASP A 107 -29.48 -15.54 13.00
N GLU A 108 -28.81 -15.28 14.12
CA GLU A 108 -27.99 -16.23 14.88
C GLU A 108 -26.95 -16.95 13.99
N LEU A 109 -26.27 -16.17 13.16
CA LEU A 109 -25.17 -16.65 12.32
C LEU A 109 -23.82 -16.43 13.05
N PRO A 110 -22.86 -17.37 12.92
CA PRO A 110 -21.54 -17.25 13.54
C PRO A 110 -20.62 -16.31 12.73
N ILE A 111 -21.15 -15.15 12.33
CA ILE A 111 -20.45 -14.14 11.54
C ILE A 111 -20.09 -12.96 12.45
N THR A 112 -18.83 -12.53 12.40
CA THR A 112 -18.36 -11.30 13.05
C THR A 112 -17.59 -10.43 12.07
N THR A 113 -17.72 -9.11 12.20
CA THR A 113 -17.04 -8.15 11.33
C THR A 113 -15.83 -7.54 12.03
N HIS A 114 -14.75 -7.34 11.27
CA HIS A 114 -13.47 -6.84 11.78
C HIS A 114 -12.90 -5.82 10.80
N LYS A 115 -12.69 -4.59 11.26
CA LYS A 115 -11.95 -3.58 10.51
C LYS A 115 -10.48 -3.65 10.91
N VAL A 116 -9.59 -3.82 9.94
CA VAL A 116 -8.15 -3.82 10.15
C VAL A 116 -7.54 -2.57 9.53
N ILE A 117 -6.53 -2.02 10.18
CA ILE A 117 -5.78 -0.85 9.72
C ILE A 117 -4.30 -1.20 9.59
N PRO A 118 -3.54 -0.52 8.72
CA PRO A 118 -2.10 -0.67 8.65
C PRO A 118 -1.41 -0.25 9.95
N ASP A 119 -0.29 -0.91 10.26
CA ASP A 119 0.65 -0.43 11.27
C ASP A 119 0.99 1.03 10.95
N THR A 120 0.93 1.89 11.97
CA THR A 120 1.21 3.33 11.87
C THR A 120 2.49 3.61 11.07
N LYS A 121 3.56 2.83 11.26
CA LYS A 121 4.84 3.02 10.55
C LYS A 121 4.77 2.69 9.05
N GLN A 122 3.71 2.00 8.62
CA GLN A 122 3.46 1.56 7.27
C GLN A 122 2.34 2.33 6.58
N THR A 123 1.71 3.30 7.24
CA THR A 123 0.64 4.10 6.64
C THR A 123 1.14 4.94 5.47
N PHE A 124 0.19 5.48 4.70
CA PHE A 124 0.50 6.29 3.53
C PHE A 124 1.34 7.51 3.89
N TRP A 125 0.92 8.28 4.90
CA TRP A 125 1.59 9.53 5.29
C TRP A 125 2.93 9.30 5.96
N VAL A 126 3.07 8.26 6.78
CA VAL A 126 4.38 7.96 7.41
C VAL A 126 5.40 7.53 6.35
N ASN A 127 4.99 6.79 5.31
CA ASN A 127 5.91 6.46 4.22
C ASN A 127 6.18 7.66 3.30
N LEU A 128 5.17 8.43 2.90
CA LEU A 128 5.34 9.55 1.96
C LEU A 128 5.91 10.80 2.62
N LEU A 129 5.25 11.31 3.67
CA LEU A 129 5.65 12.53 4.38
C LEU A 129 6.71 12.24 5.43
N GLY A 130 6.69 11.09 6.11
CA GLY A 130 7.74 10.70 7.05
C GLY A 130 9.02 10.28 6.34
N LYS A 131 8.98 9.16 5.61
CA LYS A 131 10.17 8.56 4.97
C LYS A 131 10.55 9.17 3.61
N GLY A 132 9.69 9.99 3.02
CA GLY A 132 9.91 10.57 1.69
C GLY A 132 9.74 9.58 0.55
N TYR A 133 8.96 8.52 0.70
CA TYR A 133 8.70 7.60 -0.41
C TYR A 133 8.02 8.34 -1.57
N PRO A 134 8.44 8.10 -2.82
CA PRO A 134 7.77 8.70 -3.96
C PRO A 134 6.31 8.24 -4.03
N ALA A 135 5.44 9.12 -4.52
CA ALA A 135 4.04 8.80 -4.77
C ALA A 135 3.91 7.50 -5.61
N PRO A 136 2.97 6.61 -5.29
CA PRO A 136 2.87 5.31 -5.96
C PRO A 136 2.75 5.42 -7.48
N THR A 137 3.50 4.58 -8.19
CA THR A 137 3.46 4.49 -9.66
C THR A 137 3.16 3.06 -10.09
N ARG A 138 2.89 2.83 -11.38
CA ARG A 138 2.61 1.47 -11.88
C ARG A 138 3.71 0.47 -11.56
N GLN A 139 4.98 0.90 -11.63
CA GLN A 139 6.17 0.08 -11.36
C GLN A 139 6.54 0.04 -9.87
N PHE A 140 6.09 1.01 -9.08
CA PHE A 140 6.46 1.14 -7.66
C PHE A 140 5.21 1.37 -6.80
N ARG A 141 4.46 0.30 -6.55
CA ARG A 141 3.20 0.28 -5.79
C ARG A 141 3.39 -0.22 -4.35
N TRP A 142 4.20 0.50 -3.58
CA TRP A 142 4.49 0.12 -2.20
C TRP A 142 3.26 0.13 -1.28
N CYS A 143 2.22 0.89 -1.63
CA CYS A 143 1.01 1.05 -0.84
C CYS A 143 0.10 -0.19 -0.85
N THR A 144 0.08 -0.98 -1.92
CA THR A 144 -0.82 -2.15 -2.01
C THR A 144 -0.46 -3.21 -0.98
N GLU A 145 0.81 -3.54 -0.87
CA GLU A 145 1.30 -4.51 0.12
C GLU A 145 1.02 -4.00 1.54
N ARG A 146 1.56 -2.82 1.87
CA ARG A 146 1.52 -2.24 3.22
C ARG A 146 0.14 -1.90 3.75
N LEU A 147 -0.71 -1.30 2.90
CA LEU A 147 -1.99 -0.76 3.34
C LEU A 147 -3.14 -1.75 3.18
N LYS A 148 -3.04 -2.70 2.23
CA LYS A 148 -4.14 -3.63 1.90
C LYS A 148 -3.84 -5.09 2.20
N ILE A 149 -2.61 -5.55 1.99
CA ILE A 149 -2.27 -6.97 2.12
C ILE A 149 -1.77 -7.30 3.52
N ASP A 150 -0.82 -6.53 4.05
CA ASP A 150 -0.20 -6.77 5.35
C ASP A 150 -1.22 -6.76 6.50
N PRO A 151 -2.17 -5.80 6.61
CA PRO A 151 -3.11 -5.75 7.74
C PRO A 151 -4.02 -6.98 7.78
N VAL A 152 -4.48 -7.43 6.61
CA VAL A 152 -5.30 -8.64 6.49
C VAL A 152 -4.46 -9.89 6.74
N SER A 153 -3.20 -9.91 6.26
CA SER A 153 -2.28 -11.02 6.48
C SER A 153 -1.95 -11.19 7.96
N ASP A 154 -1.76 -10.10 8.70
CA ASP A 154 -1.48 -10.13 10.13
C ASP A 154 -2.71 -10.59 10.94
N PHE A 155 -3.92 -10.19 10.52
CA PHE A 155 -5.15 -10.74 11.06
C PHE A 155 -5.26 -12.25 10.80
N ILE A 156 -4.96 -12.70 9.58
CA ILE A 156 -4.97 -14.13 9.23
C ILE A 156 -3.95 -14.90 10.08
N LYS A 157 -2.73 -14.38 10.26
CA LYS A 157 -1.71 -14.99 11.12
C LYS A 157 -2.16 -15.09 12.58
N ASP A 158 -2.82 -14.06 13.12
CA ASP A 158 -3.43 -14.11 14.47
C ASP A 158 -4.46 -15.24 14.58
N LYS A 159 -5.30 -15.44 13.56
CA LYS A 159 -6.28 -16.53 13.54
C LYS A 159 -5.62 -17.90 13.38
N VAL A 160 -4.64 -18.04 12.49
CA VAL A 160 -3.85 -19.28 12.34
C VAL A 160 -3.19 -19.65 13.67
N SER A 161 -2.64 -18.68 14.40
CA SER A 161 -2.05 -18.94 15.72
C SER A 161 -3.06 -19.40 16.78
N LYS A 162 -4.35 -19.11 16.61
CA LYS A 162 -5.43 -19.46 17.55
C LYS A 162 -6.17 -20.75 17.18
N TYR A 163 -6.24 -21.05 15.88
CA TYR A 163 -7.08 -22.12 15.32
C TYR A 163 -6.30 -23.16 14.49
N ASP A 164 -4.97 -23.07 14.48
CA ASP A 164 -4.00 -23.87 13.69
C ASP A 164 -4.09 -23.71 12.17
N GLU A 165 -5.29 -23.70 11.60
CA GLU A 165 -5.56 -23.53 10.16
C GLU A 165 -6.77 -22.64 9.92
N VAL A 166 -6.82 -21.96 8.76
CA VAL A 166 -7.96 -21.11 8.36
C VAL A 166 -8.28 -21.23 6.88
N ILE A 167 -9.52 -20.95 6.50
CA ILE A 167 -9.96 -20.86 5.09
C ILE A 167 -10.25 -19.39 4.76
N VAL A 168 -9.46 -18.81 3.86
CA VAL A 168 -9.63 -17.46 3.33
C VAL A 168 -10.56 -17.51 2.13
N ILE A 169 -11.60 -16.69 2.15
CA ILE A 169 -12.59 -16.63 1.09
C ILE A 169 -12.42 -15.33 0.30
N LEU A 170 -12.29 -15.46 -1.02
CA LEU A 170 -12.04 -14.35 -1.93
C LEU A 170 -13.04 -14.35 -3.09
N GLY A 171 -13.45 -13.16 -3.52
CA GLY A 171 -14.29 -12.95 -4.70
C GLY A 171 -13.52 -12.92 -6.02
N SER A 172 -12.41 -13.66 -6.14
CA SER A 172 -11.62 -13.68 -7.37
C SER A 172 -12.29 -14.54 -8.44
N ARG A 173 -12.42 -14.00 -9.66
CA ARG A 173 -13.07 -14.67 -10.80
C ARG A 173 -12.06 -15.04 -11.88
N SER A 174 -12.25 -16.20 -12.49
CA SER A 174 -11.38 -16.75 -13.55
C SER A 174 -11.38 -15.88 -14.82
N GLN A 175 -12.52 -15.26 -15.13
CA GLN A 175 -12.69 -14.37 -16.28
C GLN A 175 -12.04 -12.99 -16.10
N GLU A 176 -11.54 -12.65 -14.90
CA GLU A 176 -10.99 -11.31 -14.64
C GLU A 176 -9.58 -11.11 -15.23
N SER A 177 -8.78 -12.19 -15.37
CA SER A 177 -7.54 -12.19 -16.14
C SER A 177 -6.99 -13.61 -16.31
N GLN A 178 -6.30 -13.86 -17.43
CA GLN A 178 -5.63 -15.14 -17.69
C GLN A 178 -4.60 -15.50 -16.60
N SER A 179 -3.94 -14.50 -16.00
CA SER A 179 -2.99 -14.73 -14.90
C SER A 179 -3.67 -15.21 -13.62
N ARG A 180 -4.86 -14.69 -13.27
CA ARG A 180 -5.64 -15.17 -12.12
C ARG A 180 -6.13 -16.60 -12.33
N ALA A 181 -6.60 -16.94 -13.52
CA ALA A 181 -7.01 -18.31 -13.84
C ALA A 181 -5.85 -19.32 -13.68
N GLN A 182 -4.64 -18.97 -14.13
CA GLN A 182 -3.45 -19.82 -13.98
C GLN A 182 -3.04 -20.01 -12.51
N VAL A 183 -3.12 -18.97 -11.68
CA VAL A 183 -2.79 -19.06 -10.25
C VAL A 183 -3.80 -19.94 -9.51
N ILE A 184 -5.10 -19.75 -9.76
CA ILE A 184 -6.17 -20.57 -9.18
C ILE A 184 -5.94 -22.05 -9.53
N ALA A 185 -5.67 -22.35 -10.80
CA ALA A 185 -5.44 -23.73 -11.27
C ALA A 185 -4.19 -24.38 -10.64
N ARG A 186 -3.10 -23.64 -10.48
CA ARG A 186 -1.83 -24.17 -9.94
C ARG A 186 -1.89 -24.55 -8.46
N HIS A 187 -2.66 -23.82 -7.67
CA HIS A 187 -2.69 -24.01 -6.21
C HIS A 187 -3.88 -24.83 -5.73
N LYS A 188 -4.76 -25.26 -6.64
CA LYS A 188 -5.93 -26.09 -6.33
C LYS A 188 -5.49 -27.44 -5.79
N ILE A 189 -6.08 -27.84 -4.66
CA ILE A 189 -5.84 -29.15 -4.06
C ILE A 189 -6.74 -30.15 -4.77
N THR A 190 -6.12 -31.14 -5.42
CA THR A 190 -6.82 -32.18 -6.19
C THR A 190 -7.91 -32.84 -5.35
N GLY A 191 -9.13 -32.92 -5.92
CA GLY A 191 -10.28 -33.52 -5.24
C GLY A 191 -10.99 -32.62 -4.23
N THR A 192 -10.62 -31.34 -4.11
CA THR A 192 -11.30 -30.38 -3.22
C THR A 192 -11.63 -29.05 -3.93
N ARG A 193 -12.52 -28.26 -3.32
CA ARG A 193 -12.79 -26.86 -3.71
C ARG A 193 -11.74 -25.86 -3.18
N LEU A 194 -10.75 -26.33 -2.42
CA LEU A 194 -9.77 -25.48 -1.75
C LEU A 194 -8.47 -25.39 -2.55
N ALA A 195 -7.80 -24.25 -2.42
CA ALA A 195 -6.43 -24.03 -2.89
C ALA A 195 -5.51 -23.70 -1.71
N ARG A 196 -4.20 -23.91 -1.84
CA ARG A 196 -3.25 -23.45 -0.81
C ARG A 196 -2.94 -21.97 -0.98
N HIS A 197 -2.88 -21.22 0.13
CA HIS A 197 -2.38 -19.86 0.09
C HIS A 197 -0.88 -19.86 -0.25
N THR A 198 -0.45 -18.92 -1.09
CA THR A 198 0.92 -18.90 -1.63
C THR A 198 1.97 -18.45 -0.62
N THR A 199 1.63 -17.46 0.21
CA THR A 199 2.55 -16.86 1.19
C THR A 199 2.29 -17.26 2.64
N LEU A 200 1.04 -17.49 3.04
CA LEU A 200 0.64 -17.81 4.40
C LEU A 200 0.53 -19.32 4.57
N THR A 201 1.45 -19.90 5.36
CA THR A 201 1.39 -21.32 5.74
C THR A 201 0.12 -21.57 6.56
N ASN A 202 -0.48 -22.76 6.40
CA ASN A 202 -1.73 -23.17 7.08
C ASN A 202 -2.97 -22.31 6.76
N ALA A 203 -2.92 -21.51 5.69
CA ALA A 203 -4.08 -20.85 5.12
C ALA A 203 -4.49 -21.52 3.80
N PHE A 204 -5.79 -21.75 3.64
CA PHE A 204 -6.40 -22.28 2.42
C PHE A 204 -7.24 -21.18 1.77
N ILE A 205 -7.50 -21.28 0.47
CA ILE A 205 -8.28 -20.33 -0.31
C ILE A 205 -9.52 -21.04 -0.85
N TYR A 206 -10.67 -20.39 -0.72
CA TYR A 206 -11.94 -20.77 -1.34
C TYR A 206 -12.52 -19.60 -2.14
N THR A 207 -12.92 -19.86 -3.38
CA THR A 207 -13.40 -18.85 -4.32
C THR A 207 -14.75 -19.27 -4.88
N PRO A 208 -15.86 -18.99 -4.16
CA PRO A 208 -17.17 -19.57 -4.48
C PRO A 208 -17.80 -19.04 -5.77
N ILE A 209 -17.33 -17.90 -6.27
CA ILE A 209 -17.83 -17.24 -7.49
C ILE A 209 -16.79 -17.28 -8.63
N ASP A 210 -15.82 -18.18 -8.58
CA ASP A 210 -14.71 -18.22 -9.53
C ASP A 210 -15.13 -18.39 -11.00
N THR A 211 -16.28 -19.02 -11.25
CA THR A 211 -16.88 -19.20 -12.57
C THR A 211 -17.82 -18.08 -13.01
N TRP A 212 -18.17 -17.14 -12.13
CA TRP A 212 -19.19 -16.13 -12.40
C TRP A 212 -18.72 -15.03 -13.37
N SER A 213 -19.65 -14.58 -14.21
CA SER A 213 -19.51 -13.37 -15.02
C SER A 213 -19.67 -12.09 -14.19
N VAL A 214 -19.48 -10.91 -14.80
CA VAL A 214 -19.76 -9.64 -14.10
C VAL A 214 -21.27 -9.44 -13.92
N GLU A 215 -22.02 -9.92 -14.90
CA GLU A 215 -23.47 -9.90 -14.98
C GLU A 215 -24.05 -10.75 -13.85
N ASP A 216 -23.53 -11.96 -13.63
CA ASP A 216 -23.90 -12.84 -12.53
C ASP A 216 -23.69 -12.17 -11.15
N VAL A 217 -22.56 -11.47 -10.98
CA VAL A 217 -22.26 -10.75 -9.73
C VAL A 217 -23.27 -9.63 -9.48
N TRP A 218 -23.64 -8.86 -10.51
CA TRP A 218 -24.65 -7.83 -10.35
C TRP A 218 -26.05 -8.42 -10.18
N LYS A 219 -26.34 -9.52 -10.85
CA LYS A 219 -27.62 -10.23 -10.78
C LYS A 219 -27.95 -10.63 -9.34
N ILE A 220 -27.02 -11.25 -8.60
CA ILE A 220 -27.29 -11.58 -7.19
C ILE A 220 -27.46 -10.34 -6.30
N ILE A 221 -26.76 -9.25 -6.61
CA ILE A 221 -26.83 -8.01 -5.82
C ILE A 221 -28.16 -7.29 -6.06
N LYS A 222 -28.65 -7.28 -7.28
CA LYS A 222 -29.83 -6.52 -7.71
C LYS A 222 -31.13 -7.31 -7.56
N ASP A 223 -31.13 -8.54 -8.04
CA ASP A 223 -32.37 -9.26 -8.32
C ASP A 223 -32.84 -10.11 -7.12
N LEU A 224 -31.99 -10.33 -6.12
CA LEU A 224 -32.34 -11.09 -4.91
C LEU A 224 -33.50 -10.43 -4.13
N ASP A 225 -33.42 -9.12 -3.92
CA ASP A 225 -34.37 -8.35 -3.13
C ASP A 225 -34.37 -6.87 -3.54
N GLU A 226 -34.40 -6.58 -4.84
CA GLU A 226 -34.35 -5.19 -5.33
C GLU A 226 -33.24 -4.37 -4.64
N TYR A 227 -32.00 -4.86 -4.76
CA TYR A 227 -30.80 -4.35 -4.09
C TYR A 227 -30.65 -4.68 -2.59
N ASP A 228 -31.67 -5.17 -1.90
CA ASP A 228 -31.54 -5.45 -0.47
C ASP A 228 -30.73 -6.72 -0.18
N ALA A 229 -29.79 -6.59 0.76
CA ALA A 229 -28.97 -7.69 1.22
C ALA A 229 -29.71 -8.50 2.29
N PRO A 230 -29.40 -9.80 2.46
CA PRO A 230 -30.08 -10.63 3.45
C PRO A 230 -29.88 -10.17 4.90
N TRP A 231 -28.81 -9.42 5.20
CA TRP A 231 -28.59 -8.79 6.51
C TRP A 231 -29.40 -7.50 6.73
N GLY A 232 -30.24 -7.08 5.78
CA GLY A 232 -31.19 -5.97 5.94
C GLY A 232 -30.65 -4.59 5.58
N ALA A 233 -29.57 -4.49 4.81
CA ALA A 233 -29.08 -3.23 4.25
C ALA A 233 -29.24 -3.19 2.73
N SER A 234 -29.47 -1.99 2.20
CA SER A 234 -29.61 -1.80 0.75
C SER A 234 -28.26 -1.66 0.06
N ASN A 235 -28.03 -2.46 -0.98
CA ASN A 235 -26.89 -2.33 -1.89
C ASN A 235 -27.12 -1.25 -2.95
N TYR A 236 -28.24 -0.49 -2.91
CA TYR A 236 -28.52 0.56 -3.87
C TYR A 236 -27.42 1.64 -3.87
N GLY A 237 -26.89 2.00 -2.70
CA GLY A 237 -25.77 2.92 -2.59
C GLY A 237 -24.50 2.39 -3.28
N LEU A 238 -24.21 1.09 -3.17
CA LEU A 238 -23.11 0.45 -3.90
C LEU A 238 -23.34 0.53 -5.40
N TRP A 239 -24.57 0.29 -5.87
CA TRP A 239 -24.90 0.40 -7.29
C TRP A 239 -24.76 1.84 -7.81
N LEU A 240 -25.25 2.84 -7.06
CA LEU A 240 -25.13 4.26 -7.40
C LEU A 240 -23.68 4.70 -7.54
N LEU A 241 -22.81 4.25 -6.64
CA LEU A 241 -21.37 4.49 -6.74
C LEU A 241 -20.89 4.05 -8.13
N TYR A 242 -21.07 2.77 -8.46
CA TYR A 242 -20.63 2.22 -9.76
C TYR A 242 -21.27 2.91 -10.98
N LEU A 243 -22.53 3.36 -10.87
CA LEU A 243 -23.21 4.11 -11.92
C LEU A 243 -22.56 5.48 -12.16
N GLY A 244 -22.40 6.31 -11.11
CA GLY A 244 -21.89 7.68 -11.25
C GLY A 244 -20.45 7.72 -11.77
N SER A 245 -19.66 6.74 -11.38
CA SER A 245 -18.28 6.59 -11.81
C SER A 245 -18.08 6.18 -13.29
N SER A 246 -19.19 5.92 -13.99
CA SER A 246 -19.25 5.59 -15.41
C SER A 246 -19.92 6.76 -16.15
N GLN A 247 -19.25 7.91 -16.29
CA GLN A 247 -19.76 9.04 -17.07
C GLN A 247 -20.18 8.59 -18.48
N GLY A 248 -21.48 8.42 -18.71
CA GLY A 248 -22.09 8.36 -20.05
C GLY A 248 -22.67 7.02 -20.55
N GLU A 249 -22.64 5.92 -19.80
CA GLU A 249 -23.36 4.68 -20.20
C GLU A 249 -24.46 4.33 -19.18
N CYS A 250 -25.69 4.61 -19.60
CA CYS A 250 -26.93 4.40 -18.85
C CYS A 250 -27.39 2.92 -18.91
N PRO A 251 -28.14 2.43 -17.92
CA PRO A 251 -28.35 1.02 -17.64
C PRO A 251 -29.59 0.50 -18.34
N MET A 252 -29.43 -0.08 -19.53
CA MET A 252 -30.24 -1.20 -20.02
C MET A 252 -29.59 -1.73 -21.28
N VAL A 253 -28.78 -2.77 -21.12
CA VAL A 253 -28.19 -3.47 -22.25
C VAL A 253 -29.21 -4.52 -22.69
N ILE A 254 -29.87 -4.29 -23.83
CA ILE A 254 -30.69 -5.26 -24.55
C ILE A 254 -29.84 -5.98 -25.63
N ASP A 255 -28.53 -5.72 -25.71
CA ASP A 255 -27.67 -6.29 -26.76
C ASP A 255 -26.26 -6.66 -26.28
N GLU A 256 -25.81 -7.86 -26.64
CA GLU A 256 -24.53 -8.50 -26.27
C GLU A 256 -23.27 -7.73 -26.76
N SER A 257 -23.44 -6.64 -27.51
CA SER A 257 -22.37 -5.88 -28.15
C SER A 257 -21.80 -4.70 -27.33
N THR A 258 -22.38 -4.39 -26.16
CA THR A 258 -21.92 -3.25 -25.32
C THR A 258 -20.77 -3.67 -24.39
N PRO A 259 -19.59 -3.01 -24.42
CA PRO A 259 -18.46 -3.37 -23.56
C PRO A 259 -18.81 -3.25 -22.07
N SER A 260 -18.40 -4.23 -21.25
CA SER A 260 -18.73 -4.23 -19.82
C SER A 260 -18.24 -2.97 -19.10
N CYS A 261 -19.16 -2.25 -18.46
CA CYS A 261 -18.94 -1.15 -17.54
C CYS A 261 -18.17 -1.60 -16.28
N GLY A 262 -16.84 -1.77 -16.41
CA GLY A 262 -16.00 -2.43 -15.39
C GLY A 262 -14.77 -1.65 -14.92
N ASN A 263 -14.53 -0.43 -15.40
CA ASN A 263 -13.24 0.25 -15.19
C ASN A 263 -13.21 1.29 -14.06
N SER A 264 -14.35 1.61 -13.45
CA SER A 264 -14.36 2.57 -12.36
C SER A 264 -14.20 1.86 -11.02
N ARG A 265 -13.05 2.11 -10.38
CA ARG A 265 -12.68 1.53 -9.09
C ARG A 265 -12.65 2.67 -8.08
N PHE A 266 -13.58 2.68 -7.14
CA PHE A 266 -13.44 3.48 -5.91
C PHE A 266 -12.22 2.97 -5.15
N GLY A 267 -11.40 3.89 -4.65
CA GLY A 267 -10.19 3.55 -3.94
C GLY A 267 -9.66 4.74 -3.16
N CYS A 268 -8.36 4.72 -2.90
CA CYS A 268 -7.70 5.76 -2.12
C CYS A 268 -7.73 7.10 -2.86
N TRP A 269 -8.21 8.16 -2.22
CA TRP A 269 -8.24 9.51 -2.80
C TRP A 269 -6.83 10.05 -3.11
N THR A 270 -5.80 9.46 -2.50
CA THR A 270 -4.38 9.76 -2.72
C THR A 270 -3.75 8.97 -3.88
N CYS A 271 -4.52 8.16 -4.61
CA CYS A 271 -3.98 7.24 -5.62
C CYS A 271 -3.44 7.98 -6.86
N THR A 272 -2.12 7.98 -7.03
CA THR A 272 -1.41 8.58 -8.18
C THR A 272 -1.13 7.61 -9.32
N VAL A 273 -1.56 6.35 -9.21
CA VAL A 273 -1.29 5.31 -10.23
C VAL A 273 -2.15 5.49 -11.49
N VAL A 274 -3.36 6.02 -11.30
CA VAL A 274 -4.24 6.46 -12.39
C VAL A 274 -3.86 7.88 -12.81
N THR A 275 -4.14 8.27 -14.05
CA THR A 275 -3.82 9.63 -14.51
C THR A 275 -4.80 10.64 -13.90
N LYS A 276 -6.10 10.35 -14.00
CA LYS A 276 -7.18 11.12 -13.40
C LYS A 276 -8.01 10.26 -12.46
N ASP A 277 -8.43 10.85 -11.35
CA ASP A 277 -9.37 10.22 -10.42
C ASP A 277 -10.80 10.55 -10.83
N ARG A 278 -11.33 9.78 -11.79
CA ARG A 278 -12.69 9.99 -12.32
C ARG A 278 -13.77 9.81 -11.27
N ALA A 279 -13.53 9.00 -10.24
CA ALA A 279 -14.50 8.78 -9.18
C ALA A 279 -14.64 10.03 -8.32
N MET A 280 -13.53 10.63 -7.92
CA MET A 280 -13.54 11.89 -7.17
C MET A 280 -14.02 13.07 -8.03
N GLU A 281 -13.63 13.15 -9.32
CA GLU A 281 -14.16 14.15 -10.27
C GLU A 281 -15.70 14.03 -10.39
N SER A 282 -16.23 12.82 -10.54
CA SER A 282 -17.68 12.58 -10.63
C SER A 282 -18.43 12.95 -9.35
N LEU A 283 -17.88 12.66 -8.17
CA LEU A 283 -18.51 13.04 -6.90
C LEU A 283 -18.57 14.56 -6.75
N ILE A 284 -17.50 15.27 -7.11
CA ILE A 284 -17.45 16.73 -7.14
C ILE A 284 -18.52 17.28 -8.09
N GLU A 285 -18.58 16.79 -9.33
CA GLU A 285 -19.60 17.18 -10.31
C GLU A 285 -21.04 16.89 -9.84
N SER A 286 -21.22 15.88 -8.98
CA SER A 286 -22.51 15.49 -8.42
C SER A 286 -22.91 16.31 -7.18
N GLY A 287 -22.07 17.25 -6.73
CA GLY A 287 -22.36 18.19 -5.64
C GLY A 287 -21.45 18.08 -4.41
N ASP A 288 -20.48 17.16 -4.39
CA ASP A 288 -19.49 17.05 -3.30
C ASP A 288 -18.26 17.97 -3.53
N ASP A 289 -18.51 19.25 -3.80
CA ASP A 289 -17.48 20.26 -4.11
C ASP A 289 -16.40 20.40 -3.00
N TRP A 290 -16.75 20.02 -1.77
CA TRP A 290 -15.84 20.03 -0.64
C TRP A 290 -14.63 19.10 -0.82
N MET A 291 -14.69 18.12 -1.73
CA MET A 291 -13.55 17.24 -2.08
C MET A 291 -12.53 17.87 -3.04
N GLU A 292 -12.83 19.02 -3.64
CA GLU A 292 -11.93 19.68 -4.60
C GLU A 292 -10.50 19.92 -4.06
N PRO A 293 -10.28 20.35 -2.80
CA PRO A 293 -8.94 20.47 -2.22
C PRO A 293 -8.17 19.14 -2.17
N LEU A 294 -8.87 18.02 -1.92
CA LEU A 294 -8.26 16.68 -1.91
C LEU A 294 -7.80 16.27 -3.30
N LEU A 295 -8.64 16.52 -4.32
CA LEU A 295 -8.29 16.29 -5.72
C LEU A 295 -7.08 17.13 -6.16
N LYS A 296 -7.04 18.41 -5.77
CA LYS A 296 -5.90 19.30 -6.04
C LYS A 296 -4.61 18.78 -5.41
N PHE A 297 -4.66 18.41 -4.12
CA PHE A 297 -3.51 17.85 -3.40
C PHE A 297 -3.01 16.55 -4.06
N ARG A 298 -3.94 15.64 -4.41
CA ARG A 298 -3.61 14.40 -5.13
C ARG A 298 -2.95 14.67 -6.49
N ASN A 299 -3.46 15.64 -7.24
CA ASN A 299 -2.91 15.97 -8.57
C ASN A 299 -1.50 16.54 -8.45
N MET A 300 -1.25 17.40 -7.45
CA MET A 300 0.09 17.86 -7.12
C MET A 300 1.04 16.67 -6.83
N LEU A 301 0.62 15.70 -6.01
CA LEU A 301 1.43 14.50 -5.76
C LEU A 301 1.71 13.71 -7.06
N ALA A 302 0.72 13.59 -7.96
CA ALA A 302 0.90 12.92 -9.24
C ALA A 302 1.91 13.64 -10.15
N GLU A 303 1.92 14.98 -10.15
CA GLU A 303 2.86 15.80 -10.92
C GLU A 303 4.31 15.62 -10.50
N THR A 304 4.56 15.26 -9.24
CA THR A 304 5.93 14.95 -8.77
C THR A 304 6.50 13.66 -9.39
N GLY A 305 5.63 12.79 -9.94
CA GLY A 305 6.01 11.55 -10.60
C GLY A 305 6.48 11.71 -12.06
N VAL A 306 6.21 12.88 -12.65
CA VAL A 306 6.58 13.26 -14.02
C VAL A 306 8.10 13.33 -14.14
N VAL A 307 8.67 12.82 -15.25
CA VAL A 307 10.11 12.54 -15.37
C VAL A 307 10.95 13.81 -15.18
N GLU A 308 10.49 14.90 -15.78
CA GLU A 308 11.09 16.23 -15.78
C GLU A 308 11.17 16.83 -14.37
N ASN A 309 10.20 16.51 -13.52
CA ASN A 309 10.06 17.06 -12.18
C ASN A 309 10.80 16.24 -11.10
N LYS A 310 11.29 15.03 -11.43
CA LYS A 310 11.83 14.11 -10.41
C LYS A 310 13.00 14.70 -9.63
N ASN A 311 13.92 15.37 -10.30
CA ASN A 311 15.12 15.94 -9.67
C ASN A 311 14.77 17.19 -8.84
N THR A 312 13.66 17.85 -9.15
CA THR A 312 13.16 19.00 -8.38
C THR A 312 12.68 18.55 -7.00
N PHE A 313 11.86 17.49 -6.96
CA PHE A 313 11.21 17.07 -5.71
C PHE A 313 12.00 16.03 -4.93
N ARG A 314 12.92 15.29 -5.56
CA ARG A 314 13.57 14.12 -4.96
C ARG A 314 15.06 14.34 -4.75
N ASN A 315 15.52 13.94 -3.58
CA ASN A 315 16.90 13.92 -3.16
C ASN A 315 17.75 13.04 -4.08
N HIS A 316 18.97 13.45 -4.39
CA HIS A 316 19.90 12.68 -5.23
C HIS A 316 20.45 11.44 -4.50
N LYS A 317 20.48 11.48 -3.16
CA LYS A 317 20.91 10.39 -2.27
C LYS A 317 19.73 9.48 -1.95
N ARG A 318 19.87 8.16 -2.10
CA ARG A 318 18.87 7.21 -1.58
C ARG A 318 18.86 7.23 -0.06
N ARG A 319 17.84 6.65 0.58
CA ARG A 319 17.78 6.51 2.06
C ARG A 319 18.95 5.72 2.67
N THR A 320 19.78 5.09 1.85
CA THR A 320 21.08 4.54 2.28
C THR A 320 22.15 5.61 2.51
N GLY A 321 21.85 6.89 2.25
CA GLY A 321 22.80 8.00 2.25
C GLY A 321 23.72 8.02 1.04
N ARG A 322 23.42 7.28 -0.04
CA ARG A 322 24.31 7.14 -1.22
C ARG A 322 23.63 7.50 -2.52
N VAL A 323 24.37 8.11 -3.43
CA VAL A 323 23.95 8.29 -4.83
C VAL A 323 24.07 6.94 -5.54
N SER A 324 23.11 6.62 -6.40
CA SER A 324 23.12 5.36 -7.16
C SER A 324 22.81 5.62 -8.61
N TYR A 325 23.63 5.06 -9.49
CA TYR A 325 23.52 5.26 -10.93
C TYR A 325 22.77 4.11 -11.59
N LYS A 326 22.05 4.40 -12.69
CA LYS A 326 21.42 3.36 -13.50
C LYS A 326 22.49 2.46 -14.13
N TRP A 327 22.22 1.15 -14.19
CA TRP A 327 23.07 0.20 -14.92
C TRP A 327 23.00 0.46 -16.42
N ALA A 328 24.10 0.22 -17.14
CA ALA A 328 24.13 0.31 -18.59
C ALA A 328 23.23 -0.77 -19.21
N THR A 329 22.33 -0.37 -20.11
CA THR A 329 21.52 -1.30 -20.91
C THR A 329 22.39 -1.83 -22.05
N LYS A 330 22.31 -3.13 -22.39
CA LYS A 330 23.07 -3.72 -23.51
C LYS A 330 22.85 -2.90 -24.80
N GLY A 331 23.91 -2.26 -25.30
CA GLY A 331 23.91 -1.50 -26.56
C GLY A 331 23.93 0.03 -26.44
N GLN A 332 23.98 0.61 -25.23
CA GLN A 332 24.26 2.05 -25.04
C GLN A 332 25.76 2.33 -24.94
N ASP A 333 26.20 3.46 -25.51
CA ASP A 333 27.58 3.92 -25.46
C ASP A 333 28.03 4.17 -24.01
N ILE A 334 29.30 3.86 -23.73
CA ILE A 334 29.91 3.99 -22.38
C ILE A 334 29.95 5.46 -21.92
N THR A 335 29.87 6.41 -22.85
CA THR A 335 29.99 7.87 -22.65
C THR A 335 28.69 8.60 -22.33
N ASP A 336 27.52 7.95 -22.41
CA ASP A 336 26.25 8.59 -22.05
C ASP A 336 26.21 8.87 -20.54
N GLU A 337 25.99 10.13 -20.15
CA GLU A 337 25.80 10.53 -18.75
C GLU A 337 24.69 9.70 -18.11
N ARG A 338 25.08 8.78 -17.22
CA ARG A 338 24.15 7.87 -16.57
C ARG A 338 23.36 8.66 -15.53
N GLY A 339 22.09 8.95 -15.83
CA GLY A 339 21.18 9.57 -14.85
C GLY A 339 21.15 8.77 -13.54
N HIS A 340 21.25 9.45 -12.40
CA HIS A 340 21.13 8.83 -11.08
C HIS A 340 19.69 8.36 -10.83
N ILE A 341 19.54 7.42 -9.89
CA ILE A 341 18.25 6.94 -9.40
C ILE A 341 17.85 7.87 -8.25
N PRO A 342 16.76 8.67 -8.39
CA PRO A 342 16.38 9.61 -7.35
C PRO A 342 16.00 8.88 -6.05
N GLY A 343 16.35 9.49 -4.93
CA GLY A 343 16.07 9.10 -3.56
C GLY A 343 14.70 9.57 -3.05
N PRO A 344 14.54 9.78 -1.73
CA PRO A 344 13.27 10.23 -1.16
C PRO A 344 12.94 11.68 -1.54
N TYR A 345 11.70 12.12 -1.29
CA TYR A 345 11.35 13.54 -1.37
C TYR A 345 12.17 14.37 -0.38
N TRP A 346 12.60 15.57 -0.80
CA TRP A 346 13.30 16.50 0.09
C TRP A 346 12.47 16.82 1.33
N LEU A 347 13.12 17.04 2.46
CA LEU A 347 12.44 17.35 3.72
C LEU A 347 11.61 18.65 3.61
N SER A 348 12.11 19.65 2.89
CA SER A 348 11.40 20.92 2.65
C SER A 348 10.02 20.72 2.00
N TYR A 349 9.92 19.87 0.98
CA TYR A 349 8.64 19.53 0.34
C TYR A 349 7.75 18.71 1.27
N ARG A 350 8.32 17.75 2.01
CA ARG A 350 7.57 16.97 3.02
C ARG A 350 6.92 17.87 4.07
N LYS A 351 7.66 18.86 4.61
CA LYS A 351 7.13 19.88 5.53
C LYS A 351 6.01 20.70 4.89
N LYS A 352 6.24 21.19 3.66
CA LYS A 352 5.24 21.98 2.92
C LYS A 352 3.93 21.20 2.72
N TRP A 353 4.01 19.95 2.26
CA TRP A 353 2.84 19.12 2.01
C TRP A 353 2.13 18.68 3.29
N LEU A 354 2.87 18.44 4.38
CA LEU A 354 2.25 18.20 5.68
C LEU A 354 1.43 19.42 6.13
N LYS A 355 2.00 20.62 6.00
CA LYS A 355 1.28 21.86 6.34
C LYS A 355 0.00 22.02 5.51
N GLU A 356 0.11 21.86 4.19
CA GLU A 356 -1.03 21.94 3.28
C GLU A 356 -2.11 20.90 3.61
N LEU A 357 -1.72 19.66 3.94
CA LEU A 357 -2.64 18.60 4.37
C LEU A 357 -3.41 18.98 5.66
N LEU A 358 -2.70 19.51 6.67
CA LEU A 358 -3.31 19.95 7.92
C LEU A 358 -4.23 21.16 7.71
N GLU A 359 -3.87 22.09 6.83
CA GLU A 359 -4.70 23.24 6.47
C GLU A 359 -5.99 22.80 5.75
N ILE A 360 -5.89 21.82 4.84
CA ILE A 360 -7.06 21.22 4.19
C ILE A 360 -7.96 20.57 5.23
N GLU A 361 -7.42 19.68 6.08
CA GLU A 361 -8.17 19.00 7.14
C GLU A 361 -8.90 19.99 8.05
N LYS A 362 -8.19 21.02 8.53
CA LYS A 362 -8.77 22.07 9.38
C LYS A 362 -9.92 22.79 8.67
N THR A 363 -9.70 23.21 7.42
CA THR A 363 -10.71 23.96 6.63
C THR A 363 -11.97 23.12 6.39
N LEU A 364 -11.81 21.82 6.12
CA LEU A 364 -12.95 20.91 5.91
C LEU A 364 -13.75 20.73 7.21
N ASN A 365 -13.06 20.54 8.35
CA ASN A 365 -13.69 20.43 9.65
C ASN A 365 -14.43 21.72 10.05
N GLU A 366 -13.85 22.90 9.80
CA GLU A 366 -14.50 24.20 10.04
C GLU A 366 -15.76 24.40 9.19
N LYS A 367 -15.82 23.80 8.00
CA LYS A 367 -17.01 23.78 7.13
C LYS A 367 -18.05 22.71 7.52
N GLY A 368 -17.80 21.96 8.60
CA GLY A 368 -18.72 20.94 9.12
C GLY A 368 -18.50 19.53 8.57
N HIS A 369 -17.44 19.30 7.79
CA HIS A 369 -17.07 17.96 7.33
C HIS A 369 -16.11 17.32 8.35
N SER A 370 -16.64 16.53 9.27
CA SER A 370 -15.85 15.81 10.29
C SER A 370 -14.94 14.76 9.64
N ILE A 371 -13.68 15.11 9.39
CA ILE A 371 -12.71 14.27 8.68
C ILE A 371 -11.35 14.31 9.39
N GLU A 372 -10.71 13.15 9.51
CA GLU A 372 -9.32 13.00 9.92
C GLU A 372 -8.53 12.47 8.70
N LEU A 373 -7.78 13.35 8.03
CA LEU A 373 -6.94 13.02 6.88
C LEU A 373 -5.60 12.44 7.31
N ILE A 374 -5.09 12.87 8.48
CA ILE A 374 -3.86 12.35 9.07
C ILE A 374 -4.04 12.17 10.58
N THR A 375 -3.73 10.97 11.06
CA THR A 375 -3.98 10.63 12.47
C THR A 375 -2.86 11.14 13.39
N LYS A 376 -3.16 11.36 14.66
CA LYS A 376 -2.14 11.73 15.67
C LYS A 376 -0.97 10.74 15.73
N PRO A 377 -1.18 9.40 15.76
CA PRO A 377 -0.08 8.43 15.72
C PRO A 377 0.82 8.60 14.49
N GLU A 378 0.27 8.94 13.32
CA GLU A 378 1.06 9.21 12.12
C GLU A 378 1.93 10.46 12.29
N LEU A 379 1.41 11.54 12.88
CA LEU A 379 2.21 12.75 13.14
C LEU A 379 3.41 12.46 14.05
N HIS A 380 3.22 11.67 15.11
CA HIS A 380 4.31 11.23 15.98
C HIS A 380 5.35 10.38 15.22
N ALA A 381 4.88 9.45 14.37
CA ALA A 381 5.76 8.62 13.57
C ALA A 381 6.52 9.44 12.50
N ILE A 382 5.88 10.43 11.87
CA ILE A 382 6.51 11.34 10.92
C ILE A 382 7.60 12.16 11.62
N ARG A 383 7.31 12.76 12.78
CA ARG A 383 8.31 13.52 13.57
C ARG A 383 9.55 12.67 13.84
N LYS A 384 9.36 11.42 14.26
CA LYS A 384 10.46 10.47 14.49
C LYS A 384 11.27 10.17 13.22
N GLU A 385 10.60 9.96 12.08
CA GLU A 385 11.27 9.74 10.80
C GLU A 385 12.03 10.98 10.31
N TRP A 386 11.57 12.19 10.63
CA TRP A 386 12.26 13.44 10.30
C TRP A 386 13.50 13.66 11.16
N LEU A 387 13.37 13.51 12.49
CA LEU A 387 14.49 13.65 13.42
C LEU A 387 15.65 12.71 13.05
N THR A 388 15.34 11.50 12.61
CA THR A 388 16.33 10.45 12.30
C THR A 388 16.56 10.24 10.80
N ASP A 389 16.19 11.22 9.96
CA ASP A 389 16.23 11.06 8.51
C ASP A 389 17.66 10.75 8.03
N PRO A 390 17.86 9.70 7.20
CA PRO A 390 19.19 9.28 6.77
C PRO A 390 19.91 10.27 5.86
N ASN A 391 19.20 11.23 5.26
CA ASN A 391 19.77 12.22 4.36
C ASN A 391 19.70 13.65 4.91
N GLU A 392 18.58 14.01 5.53
CA GLU A 392 18.24 15.38 5.96
C GLU A 392 17.60 15.37 7.36
N PRO A 393 18.33 15.09 8.45
CA PRO A 393 17.77 15.10 9.80
C PRO A 393 17.14 16.46 10.15
N ASP A 394 15.95 16.43 10.76
CA ASP A 394 15.24 17.63 11.20
C ASP A 394 15.64 18.04 12.62
N TRP A 395 16.87 18.50 12.84
CA TRP A 395 17.36 18.85 14.18
C TRP A 395 16.57 19.97 14.88
N GLU A 396 15.99 20.88 14.11
CA GLU A 396 15.12 21.94 14.64
C GLU A 396 13.80 21.41 15.21
N ASP A 397 13.51 20.13 14.99
CA ASP A 397 12.28 19.45 15.40
C ASP A 397 11.05 20.27 15.01
N SER A 398 10.87 20.46 13.69
CA SER A 398 9.97 21.48 13.13
C SER A 398 8.49 21.12 13.16
N LEU A 399 8.15 19.85 13.37
CA LEU A 399 6.78 19.34 13.24
C LEU A 399 5.86 19.90 14.33
N PRO A 400 6.23 19.96 15.63
CA PRO A 400 5.45 20.63 16.66
C PRO A 400 5.11 22.08 16.34
N GLN A 401 6.08 22.91 15.90
CA GLN A 401 5.81 24.31 15.57
C GLN A 401 4.92 24.43 14.33
N LEU A 402 5.10 23.54 13.35
CA LEU A 402 4.24 23.47 12.16
C LEU A 402 2.79 23.15 12.54
N TYR A 403 2.57 22.14 13.40
CA TYR A 403 1.23 21.80 13.89
C TYR A 403 0.58 22.97 14.65
N ARG A 404 1.34 23.59 15.56
CA ARG A 404 0.90 24.78 16.32
C ARG A 404 0.54 25.94 15.40
N SER A 405 1.27 26.14 14.31
CA SER A 405 0.99 27.22 13.34
C SER A 405 -0.35 27.05 12.63
N VAL A 406 -0.83 25.81 12.47
CA VAL A 406 -2.11 25.51 11.81
C VAL A 406 -3.26 25.47 12.83
N TYR A 407 -3.11 24.73 13.92
CA TYR A 407 -4.18 24.47 14.87
C TYR A 407 -4.22 25.42 16.07
N ASN A 408 -3.18 26.23 16.28
CA ASN A 408 -2.99 27.05 17.49
C ASN A 408 -3.11 26.23 18.79
N ALA A 409 -2.72 24.95 18.72
CA ALA A 409 -2.75 23.98 19.80
C ALA A 409 -1.56 23.01 19.63
N ASP A 410 -1.20 22.31 20.69
CA ASP A 410 -0.18 21.26 20.66
C ASP A 410 -0.79 19.88 20.87
N LEU A 411 -0.10 18.86 20.37
CA LEU A 411 -0.33 17.47 20.74
C LEU A 411 0.54 17.12 21.94
N ASP A 412 0.26 15.97 22.57
CA ASP A 412 1.06 15.41 23.65
C ASP A 412 2.38 14.82 23.10
N TRP A 413 3.24 15.70 22.59
CA TRP A 413 4.52 15.36 21.99
C TRP A 413 5.43 14.63 22.99
N VAL A 414 5.93 13.46 22.59
CA VAL A 414 6.98 12.76 23.34
C VAL A 414 8.30 13.46 23.04
N TYR A 415 8.91 14.07 24.06
CA TYR A 415 10.25 14.62 23.97
C TYR A 415 11.22 13.57 24.51
N ASP A 416 12.20 13.20 23.69
CA ASP A 416 13.33 12.39 24.14
C ASP A 416 14.39 13.39 24.64
N ASP A 417 14.84 13.28 25.88
CA ASP A 417 15.82 14.21 26.49
C ASP A 417 17.24 14.06 25.90
N ASN A 418 17.40 13.23 24.85
CA ASN A 418 18.67 13.06 24.16
C ASN A 418 18.94 14.27 23.26
N VAL A 419 20.17 14.78 23.36
CA VAL A 419 20.67 16.01 22.71
C VAL A 419 20.13 16.20 21.29
N ASN A 420 19.11 17.05 21.15
CA ASN A 420 18.77 17.65 19.87
C ASN A 420 19.75 18.80 19.67
N PHE A 421 20.56 18.73 18.61
CA PHE A 421 21.30 19.90 18.16
C PHE A 421 20.31 21.03 17.94
N ASP A 422 20.51 22.15 18.63
CA ASP A 422 19.71 23.32 18.32
C ASP A 422 20.23 23.99 17.05
N LYS A 423 19.51 25.03 16.60
CA LYS A 423 19.92 25.79 15.42
C LYS A 423 21.31 26.41 15.57
N HIS A 424 21.70 26.77 16.78
CA HIS A 424 22.99 27.40 17.07
C HIS A 424 24.13 26.37 16.97
N ASP A 425 23.93 25.16 17.49
CA ASP A 425 24.90 24.06 17.37
C ASP A 425 25.15 23.70 15.89
N ALA A 426 24.08 23.68 15.08
CA ALA A 426 24.17 23.41 13.65
C ALA A 426 24.96 24.50 12.89
N GLU A 427 24.75 25.78 13.25
CA GLU A 427 25.49 26.92 12.69
C GLU A 427 26.99 26.84 13.04
N ILE A 428 27.33 26.56 14.30
CA ILE A 428 28.72 26.40 14.74
C ILE A 428 29.40 25.26 14.00
N LEU A 429 28.74 24.10 13.88
CA LEU A 429 29.31 22.94 13.20
C LEU A 429 29.49 23.19 11.70
N LYS A 430 28.64 24.03 11.10
CA LYS A 430 28.81 24.45 9.71
C LYS A 430 30.04 25.33 9.53
N GLU A 431 30.23 26.33 10.40
CA GLU A 431 31.42 27.20 10.38
C GLU A 431 32.72 26.38 10.55
N LEU A 432 32.74 25.47 11.54
CA LEU A 432 33.89 24.59 11.78
C LEU A 432 34.11 23.58 10.64
N GLY A 433 33.04 23.10 10.02
CA GLY A 433 33.10 22.21 8.87
C GLY A 433 33.74 22.87 7.65
N GLU A 434 33.40 24.14 7.40
CA GLU A 434 34.02 24.96 6.35
C GLU A 434 35.52 25.20 6.63
N GLU A 435 35.89 25.45 7.89
CA GLU A 435 37.30 25.63 8.29
C GLU A 435 38.14 24.36 8.12
N HIS A 436 37.60 23.21 8.53
CA HIS A 436 38.34 21.94 8.56
C HIS A 436 38.14 21.05 7.33
N GLY A 437 37.31 21.48 6.37
CA GLY A 437 37.02 20.71 5.16
C GLY A 437 36.25 19.42 5.44
N VAL A 438 35.34 19.45 6.41
CA VAL A 438 34.51 18.31 6.81
C VAL A 438 33.03 18.68 6.74
N ASP A 439 32.21 17.79 6.20
CA ASP A 439 30.76 17.99 6.15
C ASP A 439 30.15 18.02 7.56
N ALA A 440 29.58 19.15 7.95
CA ALA A 440 28.96 19.35 9.27
C ALA A 440 27.88 18.30 9.57
N GLU A 441 27.05 17.98 8.57
CA GLU A 441 25.98 16.98 8.70
C GLU A 441 26.53 15.59 9.08
N MET A 442 27.71 15.22 8.55
CA MET A 442 28.37 13.95 8.89
C MET A 442 28.77 13.93 10.36
N ILE A 443 29.38 15.02 10.85
CA ILE A 443 29.82 15.14 12.24
C ILE A 443 28.63 15.07 13.20
N MET A 444 27.55 15.79 12.88
CA MET A 444 26.31 15.75 13.66
C MET A 444 25.77 14.33 13.78
N LYS A 445 25.73 13.57 12.69
CA LYS A 445 25.32 12.16 12.74
C LYS A 445 26.23 11.25 13.54
N LEU A 446 27.54 11.47 13.47
CA LEU A 446 28.49 10.66 14.26
C LEU A 446 28.28 10.88 15.76
N ILE A 447 28.05 12.13 16.18
CA ILE A 447 27.73 12.47 17.56
C ILE A 447 26.37 11.89 17.97
N GLU A 448 25.35 11.97 17.11
CA GLU A 448 24.03 11.36 17.36
C GLU A 448 24.13 9.85 17.55
N VAL A 449 24.92 9.15 16.73
CA VAL A 449 25.17 7.70 16.88
C VAL A 449 25.83 7.39 18.23
N GLU A 450 26.83 8.19 18.64
CA GLU A 450 27.49 8.03 19.94
C GLU A 450 26.51 8.28 21.11
N ASN A 451 25.73 9.35 21.04
CA ASN A 451 24.76 9.72 22.06
C ASN A 451 23.61 8.70 22.16
N SER A 452 23.16 8.12 21.04
CA SER A 452 22.15 7.05 21.05
C SER A 452 22.59 5.78 21.81
N MET A 453 23.90 5.66 22.06
CA MET A 453 24.52 4.56 22.81
C MET A 453 24.93 4.98 24.24
N ALA A 454 24.77 6.25 24.60
CA ALA A 454 24.99 6.74 25.95
C ALA A 454 23.96 6.14 26.90
N GLY A 455 24.41 5.64 28.06
CA GLY A 455 23.54 4.99 29.05
C GLY A 455 23.27 3.49 28.83
N LEU A 456 23.63 2.92 27.68
CA LEU A 456 23.53 1.46 27.45
C LEU A 456 24.74 0.73 28.05
N SER A 457 24.48 -0.30 28.87
CA SER A 457 25.53 -1.12 29.51
C SER A 457 26.37 -1.93 28.51
N GLN A 458 25.85 -2.19 27.31
CA GLN A 458 26.58 -2.84 26.21
C GLN A 458 26.37 -2.08 24.90
N ARG A 459 27.45 -1.46 24.40
CA ARG A 459 27.48 -0.73 23.11
C ARG A 459 27.70 -1.65 21.90
N ARG A 460 26.98 -2.78 21.84
CA ARG A 460 27.15 -3.75 20.74
C ARG A 460 26.71 -3.12 19.41
N GLY A 461 27.58 -3.20 18.40
CA GLY A 461 27.28 -2.76 17.03
C GLY A 461 27.50 -1.27 16.74
N ILE A 462 28.08 -0.49 17.68
CA ILE A 462 28.37 0.93 17.47
C ILE A 462 29.32 1.17 16.29
N PHE A 463 30.39 0.38 16.17
CA PHE A 463 31.33 0.48 15.06
C PHE A 463 30.65 0.24 13.70
N ASN A 464 29.70 -0.69 13.62
CA ASN A 464 28.95 -0.93 12.38
C ASN A 464 28.07 0.27 12.01
N LYS A 465 27.48 0.96 13.01
CA LYS A 465 26.69 2.18 12.78
C LYS A 465 27.58 3.34 12.33
N LEU A 466 28.70 3.57 13.02
CA LEU A 466 29.68 4.60 12.65
C LEU A 466 30.24 4.36 11.24
N GLU A 467 30.63 3.12 10.93
CA GLU A 467 31.08 2.74 9.59
C GLU A 467 29.99 2.98 8.53
N SER A 468 28.72 2.72 8.87
CA SER A 468 27.60 3.01 7.97
C SER A 468 27.45 4.50 7.68
N VAL A 469 27.66 5.39 8.67
CA VAL A 469 27.60 6.85 8.49
C VAL A 469 28.77 7.34 7.64
N LEU A 470 29.98 6.88 7.91
CA LEU A 470 31.19 7.23 7.14
C LEU A 470 31.13 6.74 5.69
N LYS A 471 30.34 5.70 5.44
CA LYS A 471 30.11 5.13 4.10
C LYS A 471 29.12 5.94 3.26
N GLN A 472 28.41 6.92 3.83
CA GLN A 472 27.45 7.77 3.10
C GLN A 472 28.16 8.81 2.24
N ASP A 473 27.46 9.32 1.23
CA ASP A 473 27.91 10.42 0.41
C ASP A 473 27.49 11.74 1.07
N TRP A 474 28.50 12.56 1.39
CA TRP A 474 28.37 13.87 2.03
C TRP A 474 28.83 14.99 1.09
N GLY A 475 28.19 16.15 1.23
CA GLY A 475 28.42 17.32 0.39
C GLY A 475 27.38 17.50 -0.73
N SER A 476 27.66 18.44 -1.63
CA SER A 476 26.80 18.76 -2.77
C SER A 476 26.80 17.64 -3.83
N TYR A 477 25.78 17.62 -4.70
CA TYR A 477 25.72 16.61 -5.77
C TYR A 477 26.93 16.68 -6.71
N GLU A 478 27.44 17.89 -7.00
CA GLU A 478 28.62 18.11 -7.83
C GLU A 478 29.90 17.59 -7.15
N GLU A 479 30.07 17.82 -5.85
CA GLU A 479 31.19 17.29 -5.08
C GLU A 479 31.16 15.76 -5.01
N ILE A 480 29.98 15.15 -4.87
CA ILE A 480 29.81 13.71 -4.86
C ILE A 480 30.17 13.12 -6.23
N LEU A 481 29.73 13.76 -7.32
CA LEU A 481 30.09 13.38 -8.69
C LEU A 481 31.60 13.46 -8.93
N ASP A 482 32.24 14.54 -8.50
CA ASP A 482 33.69 14.73 -8.61
C ASP A 482 34.48 13.70 -7.78
N LYS A 483 34.02 13.41 -6.54
CA LYS A 483 34.59 12.33 -5.72
C LYS A 483 34.47 10.99 -6.45
N HIS A 484 33.28 10.64 -6.95
CA HIS A 484 33.04 9.35 -7.61
C HIS A 484 33.78 9.21 -8.94
N SER A 485 33.92 10.28 -9.73
CA SER A 485 34.70 10.28 -10.98
C SER A 485 36.19 10.06 -10.71
N LYS A 486 36.75 10.68 -9.66
CA LYS A 486 38.13 10.45 -9.19
C LYS A 486 38.36 9.03 -8.70
N TYR A 487 37.37 8.40 -8.07
CA TYR A 487 37.45 6.98 -7.67
C TYR A 487 37.35 6.03 -8.86
N GLN A 488 36.49 6.31 -9.85
CA GLN A 488 36.39 5.52 -11.07
C GLN A 488 37.67 5.63 -11.90
N SER A 489 38.22 6.83 -12.07
CA SER A 489 39.46 7.03 -12.81
C SER A 489 40.67 6.35 -12.14
N LYS A 490 40.75 6.35 -10.80
CA LYS A 490 41.77 5.54 -10.08
C LYS A 490 41.60 4.05 -10.29
N LYS A 491 40.37 3.54 -10.25
CA LYS A 491 40.10 2.11 -10.42
C LYS A 491 40.36 1.65 -11.85
N ASP A 492 40.01 2.48 -12.84
CA ASP A 492 40.34 2.25 -14.25
C ASP A 492 41.86 2.36 -14.47
N PHE A 493 42.53 3.33 -13.85
CA PHE A 493 43.99 3.44 -13.86
C PHE A 493 44.68 2.19 -13.29
N ASP A 494 44.20 1.65 -12.16
CA ASP A 494 44.73 0.41 -11.57
C ASP A 494 44.50 -0.82 -12.49
N ILE A 495 43.33 -0.92 -13.13
CA ILE A 495 43.03 -1.98 -14.11
C ILE A 495 43.93 -1.87 -15.35
N HIS A 496 44.15 -0.64 -15.84
CA HIS A 496 45.02 -0.38 -16.97
C HIS A 496 46.49 -0.54 -16.60
N ALA A 497 46.92 -0.22 -15.38
CA ALA A 497 48.29 -0.44 -14.90
C ALA A 497 48.65 -1.93 -14.90
N ASP A 498 47.72 -2.80 -14.48
CA ASP A 498 47.92 -4.26 -14.50
C ASP A 498 47.99 -4.81 -15.94
N ARG A 499 47.26 -4.20 -16.87
CA ARG A 499 47.29 -4.54 -18.29
C ARG A 499 48.54 -4.00 -19.01
N ILE A 500 48.99 -2.80 -18.67
CA ILE A 500 50.23 -2.19 -19.16
C ILE A 500 51.42 -3.03 -18.69
N LYS A 501 51.45 -3.43 -17.41
CA LYS A 501 52.49 -4.31 -16.87
C LYS A 501 52.58 -5.65 -17.61
N LYS A 502 51.44 -6.28 -17.92
CA LYS A 502 51.41 -7.51 -18.73
C LYS A 502 51.91 -7.30 -20.16
N LEU A 503 51.65 -6.14 -20.76
CA LEU A 503 52.14 -5.81 -22.10
C LEU A 503 53.64 -5.54 -22.07
N ASP A 504 54.15 -4.81 -21.07
CA ASP A 504 55.60 -4.57 -20.89
C ASP A 504 56.38 -5.87 -20.63
N ASP A 505 55.81 -6.79 -19.84
CA ASP A 505 56.38 -8.12 -19.61
C ASP A 505 56.43 -8.93 -20.91
N ALA A 506 55.38 -8.85 -21.74
CA ALA A 506 55.32 -9.54 -23.04
C ALA A 506 56.31 -8.93 -24.05
N VAL A 507 56.44 -7.60 -24.11
CA VAL A 507 57.42 -6.90 -24.94
C VAL A 507 58.84 -7.28 -24.51
N SER A 508 59.12 -7.30 -23.21
CA SER A 508 60.42 -7.70 -22.67
C SER A 508 60.78 -9.17 -22.99
N GLN A 509 59.79 -10.07 -23.04
CA GLN A 509 60.00 -11.45 -23.48
C GLN A 509 60.29 -11.55 -24.98
N LEU A 510 59.59 -10.78 -25.80
CA LEU A 510 59.82 -10.72 -27.24
C LEU A 510 61.21 -10.13 -27.56
N GLU A 511 61.64 -9.08 -26.86
CA GLU A 511 62.97 -8.52 -27.01
C GLU A 511 64.08 -9.48 -26.56
N LYS A 512 63.82 -10.34 -25.57
CA LYS A 512 64.77 -11.40 -25.18
C LYS A 512 64.89 -12.47 -26.26
N LEU A 513 63.77 -12.90 -26.82
CA LEU A 513 63.74 -13.86 -27.92
C LEU A 513 64.47 -13.30 -29.16
N ASP A 514 64.24 -12.03 -29.50
CA ASP A 514 64.90 -11.39 -30.65
C ASP A 514 66.42 -11.23 -30.47
N ARG A 515 66.90 -11.14 -29.21
CA ARG A 515 68.34 -11.19 -28.88
C ARG A 515 68.94 -12.59 -28.86
N GLU A 516 68.12 -13.63 -28.76
CA GLU A 516 68.57 -15.04 -28.83
C GLU A 516 68.59 -15.55 -30.29
N PHE A 517 67.86 -14.88 -31.19
CA PHE A 517 67.81 -15.19 -32.63
C PHE A 517 68.81 -14.39 -33.49
N ASN A 518 69.45 -13.36 -32.94
CA ASN A 518 70.59 -12.64 -33.53
C ASN A 518 71.88 -13.01 -32.80
#